data_AF-A0A8B8AFU0-F1
#
_entry.id   AF-A0A8B8AFU0-F1
#
_cell.length_a   1.000
_cell.length_b   1.000
_cell.length_c   1.000
_cell.angle_alpha   90.00
_cell.angle_beta   90.00
_cell.angle_gamma   90.00
#
_symmetry.space_group_name_H-M   'P 1'
#
loop_
_entity.id
_entity.type
_entity.pdbx_description
1 polymer ?
#
loop_
_entity_poly.entity_id
_entity_poly.type
_entity_poly.pdbx_seq_one_letter_code
_entity_poly.pdbx_strand_id
1 'polypeptide(L)'
;MEKLILLTIVSCFLMCFFKTGNSQSNDWCKDSPELNCWRYIDAKCLAFYEDWARAHCPFRCGYCPNKPPCEDTDTSCGSYHHGSCTAPDTRAYMREHCRKTCNECSYPGDNHPPNTPPPGVTIETTPATDPAVKPPVGR
;
A
#
# COMPACT_ATOMS: atom_id res chain seq x y z
N MET A 1 58.83 25.70 13.19
CA MET A 1 58.86 24.30 13.66
C MET A 1 57.39 23.95 13.90
N GLU A 2 56.70 23.06 13.20
CA GLU A 2 57.07 21.93 12.32
C GLU A 2 55.71 21.43 11.74
N LYS A 3 55.43 21.62 10.45
CA LYS A 3 55.38 20.58 9.39
C LYS A 3 55.07 19.15 9.86
N LEU A 4 53.86 18.68 9.51
CA LEU A 4 53.32 17.30 9.34
C LEU A 4 51.90 17.36 9.92
N ILE A 5 50.79 17.14 9.21
CA ILE A 5 50.43 15.97 8.41
C ILE A 5 49.44 16.45 7.33
N LEU A 6 49.96 16.91 6.20
CA LEU A 6 49.29 16.75 4.91
C LEU A 6 49.70 15.36 4.41
N LEU A 7 48.76 14.58 3.88
CA LEU A 7 48.94 13.25 3.26
C LEU A 7 48.80 12.04 4.21
N THR A 8 47.63 11.88 4.82
CA THR A 8 47.01 10.55 4.81
C THR A 8 45.59 10.62 4.23
N ILE A 9 45.54 10.45 2.90
CA ILE A 9 44.55 9.59 2.24
C ILE A 9 43.09 10.11 2.31
N VAL A 10 42.61 11.00 1.44
CA VAL A 10 42.21 10.73 0.04
C VAL A 10 41.87 9.24 -0.28
N SER A 11 41.30 8.50 0.68
CA SER A 11 40.70 7.16 0.47
C SER A 11 39.68 6.84 1.59
N CYS A 12 38.64 7.68 1.67
CA CYS A 12 37.31 7.17 1.96
C CYS A 12 36.30 7.80 0.98
N PHE A 13 36.76 8.09 -0.25
CA PHE A 13 35.90 7.89 -1.41
C PHE A 13 35.74 6.38 -1.52
N LEU A 14 34.63 5.83 -1.05
CA LEU A 14 33.89 4.76 -1.70
C LEU A 14 32.87 4.19 -0.71
N MET A 15 31.65 4.68 -0.87
CA MET A 15 30.45 3.86 -0.78
C MET A 15 29.97 3.50 0.63
N CYS A 16 29.56 4.52 1.39
CA CYS A 16 28.16 4.47 1.83
C CYS A 16 27.32 4.61 0.56
N PHE A 17 27.16 3.48 -0.14
CA PHE A 17 26.12 3.32 -1.13
C PHE A 17 24.85 3.80 -0.45
N PHE A 18 24.40 5.00 -0.84
CA PHE A 18 22.99 5.27 -0.91
C PHE A 18 22.41 4.08 -1.66
N LYS A 19 21.92 3.06 -0.94
CA LYS A 19 20.85 2.26 -1.47
C LYS A 19 19.67 3.22 -1.52
N THR A 20 19.66 4.08 -2.53
CA THR A 20 18.43 4.46 -3.18
C THR A 20 17.86 3.14 -3.70
N GLY A 21 17.17 2.45 -2.79
CA GLY A 21 16.25 1.40 -3.19
C GLY A 21 15.32 2.08 -4.16
N ASN A 22 15.53 1.83 -5.44
CA ASN A 22 14.58 2.15 -6.49
C ASN A 22 13.39 1.20 -6.28
N SER A 23 12.65 1.43 -5.18
CA SER A 23 11.26 1.04 -5.10
C SER A 23 10.59 1.95 -6.11
N GLN A 24 10.35 1.42 -7.31
CA GLN A 24 9.36 2.02 -8.19
C GLN A 24 8.04 1.96 -7.41
N SER A 25 7.77 3.00 -6.62
CA SER A 25 6.46 3.23 -6.07
C SER A 25 5.55 3.36 -7.29
N ASN A 26 4.68 2.38 -7.48
CA ASN A 26 3.62 2.44 -8.47
C ASN A 26 2.63 3.51 -8.01
N ASP A 27 3.02 4.78 -8.09
CA ASP A 27 2.25 5.92 -7.58
C ASP A 27 0.87 6.04 -8.26
N TRP A 28 0.75 5.43 -9.44
CA TRP A 28 -0.47 5.31 -10.21
C TRP A 28 -1.44 4.23 -9.68
N CYS A 29 -0.97 3.25 -8.89
CA CYS A 29 -1.79 2.20 -8.30
C CYS A 29 -1.65 2.21 -6.79
N LYS A 30 -2.39 3.14 -6.18
CA LYS A 30 -2.49 3.32 -4.74
C LYS A 30 -3.95 3.58 -4.38
N ASP A 31 -4.28 3.36 -3.12
CA ASP A 31 -5.57 3.76 -2.59
C ASP A 31 -5.70 5.31 -2.59
N SER A 32 -6.92 5.78 -2.80
CA SER A 32 -7.31 7.19 -2.70
C SER A 32 -6.98 7.74 -1.30
N PRO A 33 -6.17 8.80 -1.18
CA PRO A 33 -5.76 9.33 0.13
C PRO A 33 -6.91 9.92 0.95
N GLU A 34 -8.00 10.32 0.29
CA GLU A 34 -9.23 10.81 0.90
C GLU A 34 -10.12 9.70 1.48
N LEU A 35 -9.81 8.42 1.20
CA LEU A 35 -10.56 7.27 1.67
C LEU A 35 -9.74 6.44 2.66
N ASN A 36 -10.40 5.98 3.72
CA ASN A 36 -9.86 4.89 4.52
C ASN A 36 -10.34 3.54 3.93
N CYS A 37 -9.64 3.09 2.88
CA CYS A 37 -10.00 1.88 2.12
C CYS A 37 -10.07 0.61 2.97
N TRP A 38 -9.27 0.53 4.04
CA TRP A 38 -9.24 -0.61 4.96
C TRP A 38 -10.49 -0.74 5.84
N ARG A 39 -11.27 0.33 6.00
CA ARG A 39 -12.57 0.28 6.71
C ARG A 39 -13.70 -0.32 5.89
N TYR A 40 -13.55 -0.40 4.57
CA TYR A 40 -14.57 -1.03 3.74
C TYR A 40 -14.49 -2.55 3.84
N ILE A 41 -15.65 -3.20 3.89
CA ILE A 41 -15.76 -4.66 3.85
C ILE A 41 -15.26 -5.22 2.50
N ASP A 42 -14.94 -6.51 2.44
CA ASP A 42 -14.41 -7.15 1.23
C ASP A 42 -15.38 -7.12 0.05
N ALA A 43 -16.69 -7.13 0.34
CA ALA A 43 -17.72 -6.98 -0.68
C ALA A 43 -17.56 -5.68 -1.49
N LYS A 44 -16.99 -4.61 -0.92
CA LYS A 44 -16.72 -3.35 -1.64
C LYS A 44 -15.59 -3.44 -2.65
N CYS A 45 -14.84 -4.54 -2.70
CA CYS A 45 -13.89 -4.78 -3.77
C CYS A 45 -14.50 -5.46 -4.99
N LEU A 46 -15.65 -6.13 -4.85
CA LEU A 46 -16.13 -7.13 -5.79
C LEU A 46 -17.47 -6.75 -6.43
N ALA A 47 -17.80 -7.46 -7.50
CA ALA A 47 -19.09 -7.40 -8.19
C ALA A 47 -19.48 -5.96 -8.56
N PHE A 48 -20.64 -5.48 -8.10
CA PHE A 48 -21.14 -4.14 -8.39
C PHE A 48 -20.19 -3.01 -7.97
N TYR A 49 -19.27 -3.27 -7.03
CA TYR A 49 -18.32 -2.28 -6.53
C TYR A 49 -16.94 -2.36 -7.21
N GLU A 50 -16.71 -3.34 -8.09
CA GLU A 50 -15.39 -3.61 -8.64
C GLU A 50 -14.80 -2.41 -9.38
N ASP A 51 -15.56 -1.76 -10.27
CA ASP A 51 -15.08 -0.59 -11.02
C ASP A 51 -14.69 0.56 -10.08
N TRP A 52 -15.53 0.82 -9.06
CA TRP A 52 -15.25 1.83 -8.05
C TRP A 52 -14.00 1.48 -7.24
N ALA A 53 -13.85 0.21 -6.85
CA ALA A 53 -12.72 -0.27 -6.07
C ALA A 53 -11.41 -0.24 -6.86
N ARG A 54 -11.45 -0.54 -8.16
CA ARG A 54 -10.31 -0.43 -9.06
C ARG A 54 -9.81 1.01 -9.19
N ALA A 55 -10.71 1.99 -9.13
CA ALA A 55 -10.35 3.40 -9.20
C ALA A 55 -9.86 3.97 -7.85
N HIS A 56 -10.48 3.56 -6.74
CA HIS A 56 -10.30 4.27 -5.46
C HIS A 56 -9.61 3.46 -4.36
N CYS A 57 -9.69 2.12 -4.39
CA CYS A 57 -9.05 1.26 -3.40
C CYS A 57 -8.28 0.09 -4.03
N PRO A 58 -7.52 0.29 -5.14
CA PRO A 58 -6.93 -0.82 -5.87
C PRO A 58 -5.84 -1.55 -5.10
N PHE A 59 -5.15 -0.87 -4.18
CA PHE A 59 -4.06 -1.48 -3.40
C PHE A 59 -4.63 -2.39 -2.31
N ARG A 60 -5.57 -1.88 -1.50
CA ARG A 60 -6.28 -2.68 -0.49
C ARG A 60 -7.06 -3.84 -1.11
N CYS A 61 -7.66 -3.66 -2.28
CA CYS A 61 -8.44 -4.71 -2.93
C CYS A 61 -7.59 -5.76 -3.68
N GLY A 62 -6.27 -5.53 -3.81
CA GLY A 62 -5.35 -6.45 -4.50
C GLY A 62 -5.37 -6.34 -6.02
N TYR A 63 -5.90 -5.24 -6.57
CA TYR A 63 -5.88 -4.95 -8.00
C TYR A 63 -4.55 -4.37 -8.47
N CYS A 64 -3.70 -3.90 -7.57
CA CYS A 64 -2.37 -3.44 -7.96
C CYS A 64 -1.41 -4.60 -8.29
N PRO A 65 -0.48 -4.42 -9.26
CA PRO A 65 0.56 -5.41 -9.53
C PRO A 65 1.41 -5.73 -8.29
N ASN A 66 1.69 -4.71 -7.48
CA ASN A 66 2.24 -4.87 -6.14
C ASN A 66 1.08 -4.85 -5.14
N LYS A 67 1.02 -5.87 -4.29
CA LYS A 67 0.00 -6.01 -3.24
C LYS A 67 0.65 -5.74 -1.88
N PRO A 68 -0.13 -5.33 -0.87
CA PRO A 68 0.41 -5.26 0.48
C PRO A 68 1.07 -6.62 0.88
N PRO A 69 2.19 -6.61 1.60
CA PRO A 69 2.80 -7.85 2.06
C PRO A 69 1.90 -8.58 3.05
N CYS A 70 1.98 -9.92 3.09
CA CYS A 70 1.38 -10.67 4.19
C CYS A 70 2.31 -10.70 5.39
N GLU A 71 2.29 -9.61 6.15
CA GLU A 71 3.05 -9.44 7.37
C GLU A 71 2.23 -8.69 8.41
N ASP A 72 2.72 -8.73 9.64
CA ASP A 72 2.24 -7.85 10.69
C ASP A 72 3.14 -6.62 10.71
N THR A 73 2.59 -5.45 10.40
CA THR A 73 3.32 -4.19 10.39
C THR A 73 3.31 -3.51 11.76
N ASP A 74 2.41 -3.92 12.66
CA ASP A 74 2.34 -3.43 14.03
C ASP A 74 2.84 -4.50 15.01
N THR A 75 3.68 -4.10 15.97
CA THR A 75 4.27 -5.01 16.95
C THR A 75 3.26 -5.52 17.98
N SER A 76 2.12 -4.85 18.12
CA SER A 76 1.04 -5.23 19.04
C SER A 76 0.11 -6.30 18.50
N CYS A 77 0.25 -6.73 17.25
CA CYS A 77 -0.63 -7.74 16.63
C CYS A 77 -0.76 -9.03 17.46
N GLY A 78 0.34 -9.52 18.05
CA GLY A 78 0.33 -10.71 18.91
C GLY A 78 -0.39 -10.54 20.26
N SER A 79 -0.69 -9.30 20.67
CA SER A 79 -1.40 -8.99 21.92
C SER A 79 -2.92 -8.93 21.75
N TYR A 80 -3.42 -8.83 20.51
CA TYR A 80 -4.85 -8.82 20.25
C TYR A 80 -5.45 -10.23 20.40
N HIS A 81 -6.68 -10.29 20.88
CA HIS A 81 -7.44 -11.53 20.87
C HIS A 81 -7.81 -11.90 19.43
N HIS A 82 -7.88 -13.20 19.12
CA HIS A 82 -8.25 -13.68 17.78
C HIS A 82 -9.62 -13.12 17.31
N GLY A 83 -10.54 -12.82 18.24
CA GLY A 83 -11.82 -12.17 17.94
C GLY A 83 -11.67 -10.80 17.24
N SER A 84 -10.60 -10.06 17.52
CA SER A 84 -10.31 -8.75 16.90
C SER A 84 -10.15 -8.84 15.38
N CYS A 85 -9.72 -9.99 14.85
CA CYS A 85 -9.64 -10.21 13.41
C CYS A 85 -11.00 -10.16 12.71
N THR A 86 -12.09 -10.30 13.44
CA THR A 86 -13.47 -10.33 12.91
C THR A 86 -14.38 -9.26 13.50
N ALA A 87 -14.03 -8.68 14.65
CA ALA A 87 -14.87 -7.72 15.35
C ALA A 87 -14.95 -6.38 14.58
N PRO A 88 -16.15 -5.83 14.32
CA PRO A 88 -16.34 -4.70 13.40
C PRO A 88 -15.55 -3.44 13.74
N ASP A 89 -15.28 -3.20 15.02
CA ASP A 89 -14.57 -2.04 15.56
C ASP A 89 -13.05 -2.11 15.32
N THR A 90 -12.47 -3.31 15.38
CA THR A 90 -11.03 -3.56 15.22
C THR A 90 -10.68 -4.12 13.84
N ARG A 91 -11.66 -4.59 13.08
CA ARG A 91 -11.49 -5.26 11.80
C ARG A 91 -10.61 -4.49 10.83
N ALA A 92 -10.85 -3.18 10.67
CA ALA A 92 -10.11 -2.36 9.72
C ALA A 92 -8.61 -2.32 10.06
N TYR A 93 -8.29 -2.08 11.33
CA TYR A 93 -6.92 -2.07 11.83
C TYR A 93 -6.25 -3.43 11.66
N MET A 94 -6.97 -4.52 11.98
CA MET A 94 -6.42 -5.87 11.83
C MET A 94 -6.15 -6.25 10.38
N ARG A 95 -7.00 -5.82 9.42
CA ARG A 95 -6.77 -6.00 7.97
C ARG A 95 -5.55 -5.25 7.48
N GLU A 96 -5.32 -4.06 8.00
CA GLU A 96 -4.26 -3.19 7.54
C GLU A 96 -2.90 -3.60 8.13
N HIS A 97 -2.88 -3.93 9.42
CA HIS A 97 -1.63 -4.04 10.17
C HIS A 97 -1.31 -5.44 10.69
N CYS A 98 -2.29 -6.33 10.81
CA CYS A 98 -2.13 -7.61 11.51
C CYS A 98 -2.54 -8.81 10.65
N ARG A 99 -2.24 -8.74 9.36
CA ARG A 99 -2.70 -9.70 8.36
C ARG A 99 -2.18 -11.11 8.62
N LYS A 100 -0.91 -11.22 9.01
CA LYS A 100 -0.30 -12.53 9.27
C LYS A 100 -0.88 -13.14 10.54
N THR A 101 -1.04 -12.35 11.61
CA THR A 101 -1.71 -12.78 12.84
C THR A 101 -3.15 -13.24 12.57
N CYS A 102 -3.89 -12.54 11.71
CA CYS A 102 -5.25 -12.92 11.33
C CYS A 102 -5.34 -13.99 10.24
N ASN A 103 -4.21 -14.47 9.71
CA ASN A 103 -4.14 -15.41 8.58
C ASN A 103 -4.90 -14.92 7.32
N GLU A 104 -4.81 -13.61 7.04
CA GLU A 104 -5.51 -12.96 5.92
C GLU A 104 -4.53 -12.50 4.85
N CYS A 105 -3.79 -13.45 4.28
CA CYS A 105 -2.80 -13.18 3.23
C CYS A 105 -3.41 -13.00 1.83
N SER A 106 -4.65 -13.43 1.61
CA SER A 106 -5.36 -13.26 0.34
C SER A 106 -6.06 -11.91 0.24
N TYR A 107 -6.28 -11.45 -0.98
CA TYR A 107 -7.05 -10.28 -1.31
C TYR A 107 -8.39 -10.64 -1.96
N PRO A 108 -9.41 -9.80 -1.77
CA PRO A 108 -10.69 -9.99 -2.46
C PRO A 108 -10.51 -10.12 -3.98
N GLY A 109 -9.67 -9.27 -4.58
CA GLY A 109 -9.42 -9.23 -6.02
C GLY A 109 -8.38 -10.22 -6.54
N ASP A 110 -7.88 -11.18 -5.75
CA ASP A 110 -6.77 -12.06 -6.17
C ASP A 110 -7.05 -12.87 -7.44
N ASN A 111 -8.32 -13.23 -7.68
CA ASN A 111 -8.74 -14.00 -8.86
C ASN A 111 -9.08 -13.12 -10.07
N HIS A 112 -8.88 -11.81 -9.98
CA HIS A 112 -9.20 -10.84 -11.03
C HIS A 112 -7.91 -10.31 -11.67
N PRO A 113 -7.96 -9.85 -12.93
CA PRO A 113 -6.81 -9.21 -13.55
C PRO A 113 -6.37 -7.96 -12.75
N PRO A 114 -5.05 -7.76 -12.57
CA PRO A 114 -4.54 -6.52 -12.00
C PRO A 114 -4.85 -5.35 -12.91
N ASN A 115 -4.91 -4.16 -12.33
CA ASN A 115 -4.97 -2.91 -13.08
C ASN A 115 -3.70 -2.78 -13.94
N THR A 116 -3.86 -2.11 -15.08
CA THR A 116 -2.74 -1.72 -15.96
C THR A 116 -2.44 -0.24 -15.80
N PRO A 117 -1.17 0.19 -15.97
CA PRO A 117 -0.84 1.61 -15.95
C PRO A 117 -1.69 2.41 -16.95
N PRO A 118 -2.12 3.63 -16.61
CA PRO A 118 -2.80 4.52 -17.55
C PRO A 118 -1.94 4.76 -18.81
N PRO A 119 -2.52 4.86 -20.01
CA PRO A 119 -1.78 5.25 -21.20
C PRO A 119 -1.18 6.66 -21.03
N GLY A 120 0.14 6.80 -21.14
CA GLY A 120 0.81 8.10 -21.14
C GLY A 120 1.25 8.66 -19.79
N VAL A 121 1.62 7.82 -18.81
CA VAL A 121 2.31 8.27 -17.58
C VAL A 121 3.70 8.85 -17.93
N THR A 122 3.74 10.08 -18.44
CA THR A 122 4.71 11.08 -18.01
C THR A 122 4.18 11.67 -16.71
N ILE A 123 5.04 11.81 -15.71
CA ILE A 123 4.73 12.33 -14.36
C ILE A 123 4.12 13.73 -14.52
N GLU A 124 2.81 13.83 -14.59
CA GLU A 124 2.09 15.09 -14.60
C GLU A 124 0.94 15.00 -13.61
N THR A 125 1.12 15.70 -12.49
CA THR A 125 0.23 15.81 -11.34
C THR A 125 -1.05 16.52 -11.77
N THR A 126 -1.99 15.78 -12.37
CA THR A 126 -3.35 16.28 -12.57
C THR A 126 -4.29 15.47 -11.68
N PRO A 127 -4.85 16.06 -10.62
CA PRO A 127 -5.88 15.41 -9.82
C PRO A 127 -7.12 15.21 -10.69
N ALA A 128 -7.43 13.97 -11.05
CA ALA A 128 -8.75 13.63 -11.57
C ALA A 128 -9.77 13.85 -10.45
N THR A 129 -10.32 15.05 -10.40
CA THR A 129 -11.42 15.39 -9.49
C THR A 129 -12.70 14.82 -10.09
N ASP A 130 -13.05 13.59 -9.76
CA ASP A 130 -14.37 13.02 -10.04
C ASP A 130 -15.25 13.16 -8.78
N PRO A 131 -16.39 13.87 -8.86
CA PRO A 131 -17.26 14.10 -7.71
C PRO A 131 -18.14 12.88 -7.40
N ALA A 132 -17.54 11.81 -6.84
CA ALA A 132 -18.25 10.85 -6.00
C ALA A 132 -17.27 9.96 -5.19
N VAL A 133 -16.67 10.52 -4.14
CA VAL A 133 -15.77 9.81 -3.19
C VAL A 133 -16.56 8.89 -2.23
N LYS A 134 -17.60 8.20 -2.73
CA LYS A 134 -18.33 7.18 -1.98
C LYS A 134 -18.58 5.99 -2.89
N PRO A 135 -18.51 4.76 -2.37
CA PRO A 135 -18.97 3.59 -3.12
C PRO A 135 -20.41 3.82 -3.59
N PRO A 136 -20.78 3.33 -4.78
CA PRO A 136 -22.16 3.43 -5.25
C PRO A 136 -23.11 2.79 -4.23
N VAL A 137 -24.36 3.26 -4.18
CA VAL A 137 -25.37 2.65 -3.30
C VAL A 137 -25.84 1.37 -3.99
N GLY A 138 -25.64 0.22 -3.34
CA GLY A 138 -26.13 -1.06 -3.85
C GLY A 138 -27.66 -1.08 -3.83
N ARG A 139 -28.27 -1.78 -4.79
CA ARG A 139 -29.70 -2.09 -4.75
C ARG A 139 -30.02 -3.12 -3.68
#